data_AF-A0A1R0G2Z7-F1
#
_entry.id   AF-A0A1R0G2Z7-F1
#
_cell.length_a   1.000
_cell.length_b   1.000
_cell.length_c   1.000
_cell.angle_alpha   90.00
_cell.angle_beta   90.00
_cell.angle_gamma   90.00
#
_symmetry.space_group_name_H-M   'P 1'
#
loop_
_entity.id
_entity.type
_entity.pdbx_description
1 polymer ?
#
loop_
_entity_poly.entity_id
_entity_poly.type
_entity_poly.pdbx_seq_one_letter_code
_entity_poly.pdbx_strand_id
1 'polypeptide(L)'
;MHIAFGHYLHREWCYTVQVLNTSEDDMSTQLDPAQLAIEFLRRDKTDLSPAQYLKRLKQLELEFADLLTLSSTELKEEIYFAWRMGVH
;
A
#
# COMPACT_ATOMS: atom_id res chain seq x y z
N MET A 1 14.67 -13.69 -24.81
CA MET A 1 13.78 -13.03 -25.79
C MET A 1 13.71 -11.56 -25.41
N HIS A 2 14.51 -10.71 -26.07
CA HIS A 2 14.67 -9.29 -25.74
C HIS A 2 13.70 -8.51 -26.64
N ILE A 3 12.67 -7.90 -26.06
CA ILE A 3 11.77 -7.02 -26.81
C ILE A 3 12.28 -5.60 -26.63
N ALA A 4 12.95 -5.06 -27.65
CA ALA A 4 13.41 -3.68 -27.69
C ALA A 4 12.34 -2.82 -28.39
N PHE A 5 11.77 -1.85 -27.68
CA PHE A 5 11.01 -0.76 -28.30
C PHE A 5 11.92 0.46 -28.41
N GLY A 6 12.34 0.77 -29.65
CA GLY A 6 13.07 1.99 -29.96
C GLY A 6 12.15 2.99 -30.65
N HIS A 7 11.89 4.14 -30.01
CA HIS A 7 11.40 5.34 -30.70
C HIS A 7 12.58 6.29 -30.87
N TYR A 8 12.95 6.53 -32.12
CA TYR A 8 14.12 7.32 -32.49
C TYR A 8 13.70 8.74 -32.85
N LEU A 9 13.80 9.70 -31.92
CA LEU A 9 13.94 11.12 -32.27
C LEU A 9 14.69 11.91 -31.17
N HIS A 10 15.95 12.19 -31.47
CA HIS A 10 16.68 13.46 -31.23
C HIS A 10 16.57 14.14 -29.84
N ARG A 11 17.48 13.79 -28.93
CA ARG A 11 18.43 14.68 -28.21
C ARG A 11 19.03 13.89 -27.03
N GLU A 12 20.34 14.04 -26.86
CA GLU A 12 21.20 13.60 -25.75
C GLU A 12 20.47 12.99 -24.53
N TRP A 13 20.51 11.65 -24.42
CA TRP A 13 20.10 10.95 -23.20
C TRP A 13 21.36 10.47 -22.47
N CYS A 14 21.61 11.06 -21.30
CA CYS A 14 22.44 10.46 -20.27
C CYS A 14 21.86 9.09 -19.93
N TYR A 15 22.61 8.01 -20.16
CA TYR A 15 22.23 6.69 -19.64
C TYR A 15 22.47 6.67 -18.13
N THR A 16 21.45 6.95 -17.33
CA THR A 16 21.45 6.46 -15.95
C THR A 16 20.95 5.03 -15.99
N VAL A 17 21.89 4.09 -15.99
CA VAL A 17 21.60 2.68 -15.69
C VAL A 17 21.09 2.67 -14.26
N GLN A 18 19.77 2.73 -14.08
CA GLN A 18 19.16 2.39 -12.80
C GLN A 18 19.30 0.88 -12.66
N VAL A 19 20.36 0.47 -11.98
CA VAL A 19 20.46 -0.87 -11.40
C VAL A 19 19.31 -0.99 -10.42
N LEU A 20 18.22 -1.62 -10.84
CA LEU A 20 17.17 -2.12 -9.95
C LEU A 20 17.81 -3.22 -9.11
N ASN A 21 18.42 -2.81 -7.99
CA ASN A 21 18.71 -3.73 -6.91
C ASN A 21 17.35 -4.23 -6.43
N THR A 22 17.00 -5.47 -6.72
CA THR A 22 16.01 -6.21 -5.95
C THR A 22 16.66 -6.50 -4.59
N SER A 23 16.79 -5.46 -3.75
CA SER A 23 16.87 -5.70 -2.31
C SER A 23 15.62 -6.49 -1.98
N GLU A 24 15.75 -7.58 -1.24
CA GLU A 24 14.62 -8.24 -0.61
C GLU A 24 13.87 -7.15 0.16
N ASP A 25 12.79 -6.65 -0.44
CA ASP A 25 12.03 -5.55 0.10
C ASP A 25 11.53 -6.03 1.45
N ASP A 26 12.05 -5.44 2.52
CA ASP A 26 11.48 -5.55 3.84
C ASP A 26 10.00 -5.16 3.70
N MET A 27 9.13 -6.17 3.70
CA MET A 27 7.68 -6.00 3.57
C MET A 27 7.07 -5.31 4.80
N SER A 28 7.89 -4.73 5.68
CA SER A 28 7.51 -3.72 6.66
C SER A 28 7.12 -2.40 5.99
N THR A 29 6.19 -2.43 5.03
CA THR A 29 5.41 -1.26 4.68
C THR A 29 4.42 -1.03 5.84
N GLN A 30 4.82 -0.23 6.82
CA GLN A 30 3.91 0.23 7.86
C GLN A 30 2.69 0.86 7.18
N LEU A 31 1.54 0.19 7.29
CA LEU A 31 0.31 0.62 6.63
C LEU A 31 -0.28 1.80 7.38
N ASP A 32 -0.17 3.00 6.80
CA ASP A 32 -0.84 4.20 7.31
C ASP A 32 -2.31 4.23 6.82
N PRO A 33 -3.30 4.19 7.73
CA PRO A 33 -4.72 4.28 7.37
C PRO A 33 -5.07 5.46 6.47
N ALA A 34 -4.43 6.62 6.67
CA ALA A 34 -4.69 7.80 5.86
C ALA A 34 -4.22 7.60 4.42
N GLN A 35 -3.05 7.00 4.24
CA GLN A 35 -2.51 6.69 2.91
C GLN A 35 -3.35 5.65 2.17
N LEU A 36 -3.84 4.63 2.88
CA LEU A 36 -4.77 3.66 2.30
C LEU A 36 -6.08 4.31 1.84
N ALA A 37 -6.64 5.21 2.65
CA ALA A 37 -7.84 5.94 2.30
C ALA A 37 -7.66 6.82 1.05
N ILE A 38 -6.52 7.52 0.94
CA ILE A 38 -6.18 8.32 -0.25
C ILE A 38 -6.05 7.44 -1.49
N GLU A 39 -5.28 6.36 -1.41
CA GLU A 39 -5.07 5.45 -2.55
C GLU A 39 -6.35 4.72 -2.96
N PHE A 40 -7.22 4.40 -2.00
CA PHE A 40 -8.55 3.85 -2.27
C PHE A 40 -9.39 4.84 -3.10
N LEU A 41 -9.48 6.10 -2.65
CA LEU A 41 -10.24 7.14 -3.37
C LEU A 41 -9.62 7.50 -4.72
N ARG A 42 -8.29 7.40 -4.85
CA ARG A 42 -7.59 7.62 -6.11
C ARG A 42 -7.95 6.57 -7.18
N ARG A 43 -8.22 5.33 -6.76
CA ARG A 43 -8.62 4.22 -7.64
C ARG A 43 -10.12 4.20 -7.92
N ASP A 44 -10.89 4.80 -7.01
CA ASP A 44 -12.32 4.96 -7.19
C ASP A 44 -12.59 5.93 -8.35
N LYS A 45 -13.56 5.58 -9.19
CA LYS A 45 -13.95 6.37 -10.38
C LYS A 45 -15.19 7.23 -10.11
N THR A 46 -15.62 7.30 -8.85
CA THR A 46 -16.75 8.14 -8.46
C THR A 46 -16.38 9.62 -8.54
N ASP A 47 -17.21 10.41 -9.23
CA ASP A 47 -17.03 11.86 -9.27
C ASP A 47 -17.51 12.47 -7.95
N LEU A 48 -16.54 12.87 -7.13
CA LEU A 48 -16.79 13.51 -5.83
C LEU A 48 -16.47 15.00 -5.90
N SER A 49 -17.37 15.84 -5.38
CA SER A 49 -17.01 17.24 -5.10
C SER A 49 -15.91 17.29 -4.03
N PRO A 50 -15.10 18.36 -3.96
CA PRO A 50 -14.02 18.47 -2.98
C PRO A 50 -14.49 18.25 -1.52
N ALA A 51 -15.68 18.74 -1.16
CA ALA A 51 -16.24 18.53 0.18
C ALA A 51 -16.64 17.07 0.42
N GLN A 52 -17.19 16.39 -0.58
CA GLN A 52 -17.54 14.96 -0.48
C GLN A 52 -16.30 14.09 -0.39
N TYR A 53 -15.25 14.40 -1.16
CA TYR A 53 -13.96 13.72 -1.09
C TYR A 53 -13.40 13.76 0.34
N LEU A 54 -13.32 14.95 0.94
CA LEU A 54 -12.79 15.10 2.30
C LEU A 54 -13.63 14.37 3.34
N LYS A 55 -14.96 14.39 3.19
CA LYS A 55 -15.87 13.65 4.07
C LYS A 55 -15.64 12.14 3.97
N ARG A 56 -15.51 11.61 2.74
CA ARG A 56 -15.32 10.18 2.52
C ARG A 56 -13.92 9.73 2.96
N LEU A 57 -12.90 10.57 2.74
CA LEU A 57 -11.53 10.33 3.19
C LEU A 57 -11.49 10.10 4.71
N LYS A 58 -12.14 10.97 5.50
CA LYS A 58 -12.15 10.84 6.95
C LYS A 58 -12.88 9.59 7.45
N GLN A 59 -13.92 9.16 6.73
CA GLN A 59 -14.60 7.91 7.05
C GLN A 59 -13.70 6.71 6.76
N LEU A 60 -13.09 6.66 5.58
CA LEU A 60 -12.20 5.57 5.19
C LEU A 60 -10.96 5.47 6.08
N GLU A 61 -10.37 6.61 6.48
CA GLU A 61 -9.25 6.65 7.43
C GLU A 61 -9.62 5.94 8.75
N LEU A 62 -10.82 6.18 9.27
CA LEU A 62 -11.32 5.53 10.48
C LEU A 62 -11.59 4.03 10.25
N GLU A 63 -12.28 3.70 9.15
CA GLU A 63 -12.59 2.30 8.79
C GLU A 63 -11.30 1.47 8.66
N PHE A 64 -10.25 2.01 8.04
CA PHE A 64 -8.95 1.33 7.93
C PHE A 64 -8.20 1.26 9.25
N ALA A 65 -8.23 2.30 10.09
CA ALA A 65 -7.60 2.28 11.40
C ALA A 65 -8.21 1.19 12.31
N ASP A 66 -9.55 1.06 12.28
CA ASP A 66 -10.27 0.02 13.01
C ASP A 66 -9.88 -1.37 12.50
N LEU A 67 -9.84 -1.59 11.18
CA LEU A 67 -9.43 -2.86 10.59
C LEU A 67 -7.99 -3.25 10.95
N LEU A 68 -7.04 -2.32 10.87
CA LEU A 68 -5.65 -2.59 11.25
C LEU A 68 -5.52 -2.89 12.75
N THR A 69 -6.29 -2.20 13.59
CA THR A 69 -6.34 -2.46 15.03
C THR A 69 -6.91 -3.85 15.33
N LEU A 70 -8.04 -4.20 14.69
CA LEU A 70 -8.65 -5.53 14.81
C LEU A 70 -7.70 -6.64 14.38
N SER A 71 -7.00 -6.48 13.25
CA SER A 71 -6.01 -7.46 12.79
C SER A 71 -4.88 -7.66 13.81
N SER A 72 -4.47 -6.60 14.51
CA SER A 72 -3.45 -6.68 15.56
C SER A 72 -3.98 -7.40 16.80
N THR A 73 -5.24 -7.16 17.18
CA THR A 73 -5.86 -7.84 18.32
C THR A 73 -6.11 -9.31 18.03
N GLU A 74 -6.65 -9.65 16.85
CA GLU A 74 -6.89 -11.03 16.43
C GLU A 74 -5.59 -11.83 16.39
N LEU A 75 -4.53 -11.26 15.82
CA LEU A 75 -3.21 -11.90 15.80
C LEU A 75 -2.67 -12.15 17.22
N LYS A 76 -2.83 -11.19 18.14
CA LYS A 76 -2.43 -11.37 19.55
C LYS A 76 -3.23 -12.47 20.23
N GLU A 77 -4.53 -12.53 19.97
CA GLU A 77 -5.39 -13.58 20.50
C GLU A 77 -4.96 -14.94 19.98
N GLU A 78 -4.72 -15.08 18.68
CA GLU A 78 -4.31 -16.34 18.06
C GLU A 78 -2.94 -16.81 18.59
N ILE A 79 -1.97 -15.90 18.76
CA ILE A 79 -0.68 -16.21 19.42
C ILE A 79 -0.91 -16.66 20.87
N TYR A 80 -1.77 -15.96 21.62
CA TYR A 80 -2.08 -16.33 23.00
C TYR A 80 -2.80 -17.68 23.10
N PHE A 81 -3.66 -18.01 22.15
CA PHE A 81 -4.29 -19.32 22.03
C PHE A 81 -3.27 -20.41 21.73
N ALA A 82 -2.36 -20.21 20.76
CA ALA A 82 -1.30 -21.16 20.44
C ALA A 82 -0.41 -21.46 21.65
N TRP A 83 -0.01 -20.41 22.39
CA TRP A 83 0.80 -20.55 23.61
C TRP A 83 0.06 -21.37 24.70
N ARG A 84 -1.22 -21.11 24.92
CA ARG A 84 -2.05 -21.86 25.88
C ARG A 84 -2.22 -23.33 25.48
N MET A 85 -2.26 -23.61 24.18
CA MET A 85 -2.37 -24.97 23.64
C MET A 85 -1.01 -25.70 23.60
N GLY A 86 0.09 -25.05 24.01
CA GLY A 86 1.43 -25.63 24.00
C GLY A 86 2.00 -25.82 22.59
N VAL A 87 1.47 -25.11 21.60
CA VAL A 87 1.97 -25.09 20.22
C VAL A 87 2.90 -23.88 20.10
N HIS A 88 4.19 -24.13 19.90
CA HIS A 88 5.25 -23.12 19.78
C HIS A 88 6.16 -23.41 18.58
#